data_AF-A0A6B8KC75-F1
#
_entry.id   AF-A0A6B8KC75-F1
#
_cell.length_a   1.000
_cell.length_b   1.000
_cell.length_c   1.000
_cell.angle_alpha   90.00
_cell.angle_beta   90.00
_cell.angle_gamma   90.00
#
_symmetry.space_group_name_H-M   'P 1'
#
loop_
_entity.id
_entity.type
_entity.pdbx_description
1 polymer ?
#
loop_
_entity_poly.entity_id
_entity_poly.type
_entity_poly.pdbx_seq_one_letter_code
_entity_poly.pdbx_strand_id
1 'polypeptide(L)'
;MSRRKEAAGSAHKGGGAQLDDEELAALIDELCAEAVSGLSHNRIEEGARPWLAKAELDLDNPEHMARFVEALAFSGYLSVFTPSLTGFAPIERFIRDRRSGADADTAIALDALARAEFRLLHIDSVCVPDRCSATDLANGEKVTLFEEIPEEAVGCDVALWLAATPKGELVALGVIAPLDDAALAEAMKFVRPGKGLRNSHRCAAALYRHVVRHDTLRIEGLNLFSEELSDIPDEDEEDWDELQKLAVAFMAQEIAEACGESITEEILQAARGMTNVANLMEALSRCVIYRAGGKANFAEAFSWIGFVMLETLDRRFASGFGGATRSIEVIAGDIERAIAEGEAPEGVGPLFQELRVKLMATRRAKTKGRPQDDELARVLQRIQALRAKTVDQGCTEQEALASAQKVAELLDRYGLSLDEVEMRERPCEGIGVDTGRKRSSPIDECVPAIADFCDCRTWFEKTASGSLRFVFFGLPEDVAAAHYLYDLIVLAFKTEADAFKKRSKAEVSGRNSSRSFQIGFGHGICYKLSDLKAERDKATRKADGRALAVVKSSVVEDEMEKLGLSLLAKEQNRSRKVLVDDYRAGVAAGEKFEPHLGVETE
;
A
#
# COMPACT_ATOMS: atom_id res chain seq x y z
N MET A 1 -67.26 10.44 9.66
CA MET A 1 -66.52 10.85 10.88
C MET A 1 -65.05 10.63 10.58
N SER A 2 -64.10 11.55 10.50
CA SER A 2 -63.95 13.01 10.54
C SER A 2 -62.62 13.26 9.77
N ARG A 3 -62.57 14.03 8.67
CA ARG A 3 -62.12 15.44 8.60
C ARG A 3 -60.79 15.71 9.33
N ARG A 4 -59.70 15.99 8.58
CA ARG A 4 -59.10 17.34 8.26
C ARG A 4 -58.43 17.99 9.49
N LYS A 5 -57.26 18.64 9.46
CA LYS A 5 -56.45 19.42 8.50
C LYS A 5 -55.06 19.60 9.19
N GLU A 6 -53.94 19.76 8.48
CA GLU A 6 -53.30 21.04 8.08
C GLU A 6 -52.14 20.64 7.12
N ALA A 7 -51.87 21.16 5.91
CA ALA A 7 -51.99 22.48 5.28
C ALA A 7 -51.00 23.54 5.77
N ALA A 8 -49.73 23.37 5.40
CA ALA A 8 -48.76 24.42 5.03
C ALA A 8 -47.86 23.76 3.96
N GLY A 9 -47.85 24.15 2.68
CA GLY A 9 -47.60 25.51 2.21
C GLY A 9 -46.13 25.61 1.79
N SER A 10 -45.72 24.90 0.73
CA SER A 10 -44.53 25.29 -0.05
C SER A 10 -44.94 25.46 -1.50
N ALA A 11 -44.77 26.68 -1.96
CA ALA A 11 -45.23 27.18 -3.23
C ALA A 11 -44.44 26.55 -4.39
N HIS A 12 -45.16 26.31 -5.47
CA HIS A 12 -44.63 26.36 -6.83
C HIS A 12 -43.76 27.63 -7.00
N LYS A 13 -42.45 27.42 -7.12
CA LYS A 13 -41.46 28.25 -7.82
C LYS A 13 -40.67 27.23 -8.64
N GLY A 14 -40.73 27.16 -9.97
CA GLY A 14 -40.86 28.24 -10.92
C GLY A 14 -39.48 28.88 -11.12
N GLY A 15 -38.59 28.16 -11.79
CA GLY A 15 -37.21 28.52 -12.07
C GLY A 15 -36.31 27.28 -12.01
N GLY A 16 -36.40 26.39 -13.01
CA GLY A 16 -35.36 25.37 -13.20
C GLY A 16 -34.07 26.12 -13.47
N ALA A 17 -33.04 25.85 -12.68
CA ALA A 17 -31.70 26.35 -12.99
C ALA A 17 -31.33 25.76 -14.35
N GLN A 18 -31.14 26.62 -15.34
CA GLN A 18 -30.56 26.23 -16.62
C GLN A 18 -29.14 25.77 -16.35
N LEU A 19 -28.74 24.64 -16.94
CA LEU A 19 -27.36 24.15 -16.84
C LEU A 19 -26.38 25.27 -17.20
N ASP A 20 -25.24 25.31 -16.51
CA ASP A 20 -24.16 26.18 -16.95
C ASP A 20 -23.53 25.67 -18.26
N ASP A 21 -22.56 26.42 -18.81
CA ASP A 21 -22.03 26.10 -20.14
C ASP A 21 -21.18 24.81 -20.15
N GLU A 22 -20.59 24.47 -19.01
CA GLU A 22 -19.75 23.28 -18.83
C GLU A 22 -20.62 22.04 -18.69
N GLU A 23 -21.64 22.10 -17.84
CA GLU A 23 -22.66 21.06 -17.74
C GLU A 23 -23.39 20.82 -19.07
N LEU A 24 -23.66 21.90 -19.83
CA LEU A 24 -24.28 21.79 -21.14
C LEU A 24 -23.32 21.20 -22.20
N ALA A 25 -22.02 21.53 -22.15
CA ALA A 25 -21.02 20.96 -23.04
C ALA A 25 -20.88 19.44 -22.81
N ALA A 26 -20.78 19.02 -21.55
CA ALA A 26 -20.76 17.60 -21.17
C ALA A 26 -22.01 16.86 -21.67
N LEU A 27 -23.20 17.45 -21.50
CA LEU A 27 -24.45 16.85 -21.99
C LEU A 27 -24.49 16.73 -23.52
N ILE A 28 -23.92 17.69 -24.26
CA ILE A 28 -23.84 17.63 -25.74
C ILE A 28 -22.95 16.47 -26.17
N ASP A 29 -21.78 16.30 -25.56
CA ASP A 29 -20.86 15.21 -25.89
C ASP A 29 -21.45 13.84 -25.51
N GLU A 30 -22.04 13.71 -24.32
CA GLU A 30 -22.71 12.48 -23.85
C GLU A 30 -23.81 12.02 -24.84
N LEU A 31 -24.67 12.95 -25.27
CA LEU A 31 -25.72 12.65 -26.26
C LEU A 31 -25.13 12.25 -27.62
N CYS A 32 -23.98 12.79 -28.01
CA CYS A 32 -23.28 12.39 -29.23
C CYS A 32 -22.71 10.97 -29.10
N ALA A 33 -22.05 10.66 -27.99
CA ALA A 33 -21.51 9.35 -27.68
C ALA A 33 -22.61 8.27 -27.63
N GLU A 34 -23.77 8.60 -27.06
CA GLU A 34 -24.94 7.73 -27.06
C GLU A 34 -25.45 7.45 -28.49
N ALA A 35 -25.50 8.49 -29.35
CA ALA A 35 -25.89 8.33 -30.74
C ALA A 35 -24.92 7.45 -31.55
N VAL A 36 -23.61 7.55 -31.28
CA VAL A 36 -22.58 6.68 -31.88
C VAL A 36 -22.74 5.24 -31.38
N SER A 37 -22.96 5.06 -30.07
CA SER A 37 -23.19 3.74 -29.44
C SER A 37 -24.44 3.05 -29.95
N GLY A 38 -25.43 3.81 -30.42
CA GLY A 38 -26.63 3.28 -31.08
C GLY A 38 -26.41 2.72 -32.49
N LEU A 39 -25.21 2.88 -33.08
CA LEU A 39 -24.86 2.29 -34.37
C LEU A 39 -24.54 0.80 -34.25
N SER A 40 -24.80 0.03 -35.30
CA SER A 40 -24.39 -1.38 -35.32
C SER A 40 -22.88 -1.52 -35.52
N HIS A 41 -22.24 -2.41 -34.75
CA HIS A 41 -20.82 -2.72 -34.90
C HIS A 41 -20.43 -3.03 -36.35
N ASN A 42 -21.24 -3.82 -37.06
CA ASN A 42 -20.96 -4.17 -38.45
C ASN A 42 -20.91 -2.93 -39.37
N ARG A 43 -21.70 -1.89 -39.11
CA ARG A 43 -21.64 -0.64 -39.87
C ARG A 43 -20.34 0.12 -39.63
N ILE A 44 -19.89 0.17 -38.38
CA ILE A 44 -18.62 0.82 -38.00
C ILE A 44 -17.45 0.07 -38.64
N GLU A 45 -17.43 -1.25 -38.53
CA GLU A 45 -16.39 -2.09 -39.15
C GLU A 45 -16.38 -1.98 -40.68
N GLU A 46 -17.54 -2.01 -41.34
CA GLU A 46 -17.63 -1.87 -42.80
C GLU A 46 -17.10 -0.52 -43.29
N GLY A 47 -17.26 0.55 -42.50
CA GLY A 47 -16.69 1.86 -42.79
C GLY A 47 -15.17 1.93 -42.61
N ALA A 48 -14.63 1.28 -41.57
CA ALA A 48 -13.20 1.29 -41.26
C ALA A 48 -12.38 0.32 -42.14
N ARG A 49 -12.96 -0.83 -42.53
CA ARG A 49 -12.28 -1.91 -43.25
C ARG A 49 -11.51 -1.45 -44.51
N PRO A 50 -12.05 -0.58 -45.39
CA PRO A 50 -11.31 -0.09 -46.56
C PRO A 50 -10.09 0.79 -46.22
N TRP A 51 -10.07 1.39 -45.03
CA TRP A 51 -8.95 2.20 -44.55
C TRP A 51 -7.84 1.28 -44.03
N LEU A 52 -8.23 0.33 -43.17
CA LEU A 52 -7.36 -0.64 -42.52
C LEU A 52 -6.72 -1.66 -43.46
N ALA A 53 -7.42 -2.07 -44.54
CA ALA A 53 -6.92 -3.08 -45.48
C ALA A 53 -5.60 -2.70 -46.20
N LYS A 54 -5.13 -1.45 -46.07
CA LYS A 54 -3.87 -0.96 -46.63
C LYS A 54 -2.87 -0.50 -45.58
N ALA A 55 -3.18 -0.68 -44.29
CA ALA A 55 -2.36 -0.19 -43.18
C ALA A 55 -1.35 -1.24 -42.65
N GLU A 56 -1.38 -2.49 -43.14
CA GLU A 56 -0.50 -3.59 -42.70
C GLU A 56 -0.39 -3.73 -41.18
N LEU A 57 -1.51 -4.01 -40.51
CA LEU A 57 -1.58 -4.07 -39.04
C LEU A 57 -1.27 -5.46 -38.48
N ASP A 58 -0.51 -5.46 -37.40
CA ASP A 58 -0.26 -6.60 -36.51
C ASP A 58 -0.98 -6.33 -35.18
N LEU A 59 -2.07 -7.05 -34.90
CA LEU A 59 -2.92 -6.79 -33.73
C LEU A 59 -2.28 -7.23 -32.39
N ASP A 60 -1.14 -7.91 -32.44
CA ASP A 60 -0.35 -8.19 -31.23
C ASP A 60 0.60 -7.03 -30.89
N ASN A 61 0.71 -6.01 -31.76
CA ASN A 61 1.46 -4.78 -31.51
C ASN A 61 0.53 -3.69 -30.94
N PRO A 62 0.81 -3.12 -29.75
CA PRO A 62 0.00 -2.07 -29.13
C PRO A 62 -0.24 -0.83 -30.02
N GLU A 63 0.76 -0.37 -30.78
CA GLU A 63 0.63 0.79 -31.67
C GLU A 63 -0.36 0.50 -32.81
N HIS A 64 -0.32 -0.71 -33.37
CA HIS A 64 -1.23 -1.14 -34.41
C HIS A 64 -2.65 -1.37 -33.89
N MET A 65 -2.79 -1.81 -32.64
CA MET A 65 -4.08 -1.90 -31.96
C MET A 65 -4.69 -0.53 -31.69
N ALA A 66 -3.90 0.45 -31.22
CA ALA A 66 -4.35 1.83 -31.06
C ALA A 66 -4.86 2.39 -32.40
N ARG A 67 -4.14 2.15 -33.50
CA ARG A 67 -4.58 2.54 -34.86
C ARG A 67 -5.84 1.83 -35.32
N PHE A 68 -6.04 0.57 -34.93
CA PHE A 68 -7.28 -0.16 -35.22
C PHE A 68 -8.48 0.46 -34.48
N VAL A 69 -8.32 0.75 -33.18
CA VAL A 69 -9.34 1.40 -32.35
C VAL A 69 -9.67 2.80 -32.88
N GLU A 70 -8.65 3.60 -33.20
CA GLU A 70 -8.79 4.93 -33.80
C GLU A 70 -9.59 4.87 -35.11
N ALA A 71 -9.32 3.89 -35.99
CA ALA A 71 -10.07 3.72 -37.23
C ALA A 71 -11.54 3.37 -37.00
N LEU A 72 -11.86 2.58 -35.97
CA LEU A 72 -13.24 2.29 -35.58
C LEU A 72 -13.93 3.55 -35.05
N ALA A 73 -13.27 4.32 -34.21
CA ALA A 73 -13.81 5.57 -33.68
C ALA A 73 -14.10 6.57 -34.81
N PHE A 74 -13.15 6.82 -35.71
CA PHE A 74 -13.36 7.67 -36.89
C PHE A 74 -14.52 7.19 -37.76
N SER A 75 -14.66 5.87 -37.96
CA SER A 75 -15.76 5.30 -38.73
C SER A 75 -17.11 5.48 -38.04
N GLY A 76 -17.16 5.36 -36.71
CA GLY A 76 -18.34 5.60 -35.88
C GLY A 76 -18.85 7.03 -36.00
N TYR A 77 -17.99 8.01 -35.72
CA TYR A 77 -18.33 9.43 -35.83
C TYR A 77 -18.66 9.83 -37.26
N LEU A 78 -17.89 9.38 -38.26
CA LEU A 78 -18.26 9.63 -39.66
C LEU A 78 -19.65 9.05 -40.00
N SER A 79 -19.96 7.85 -39.51
CA SER A 79 -21.22 7.17 -39.79
C SER A 79 -22.41 7.84 -39.13
N VAL A 80 -22.26 8.40 -37.93
CA VAL A 80 -23.37 9.05 -37.20
C VAL A 80 -23.81 10.34 -37.89
N PHE A 81 -22.86 11.08 -38.49
CA PHE A 81 -23.11 12.33 -39.20
C PHE A 81 -23.37 12.17 -40.71
N THR A 82 -23.08 11.00 -41.31
CA THR A 82 -23.29 10.78 -42.75
C THR A 82 -24.74 10.40 -43.06
N PRO A 83 -25.43 11.12 -43.97
CA PRO A 83 -26.79 10.77 -44.41
C PRO A 83 -26.89 9.35 -44.98
N SER A 84 -27.92 8.63 -44.58
CA SER A 84 -28.24 7.31 -45.15
C SER A 84 -29.00 7.43 -46.48
N LEU A 85 -29.25 6.28 -47.13
CA LEU A 85 -30.09 6.22 -48.34
C LEU A 85 -31.50 6.82 -48.16
N THR A 86 -32.00 6.92 -46.93
CA THR A 86 -33.30 7.55 -46.62
C THR A 86 -33.21 9.07 -46.47
N GLY A 87 -32.06 9.68 -46.76
CA GLY A 87 -31.82 11.13 -46.72
C GLY A 87 -31.46 11.69 -45.36
N PHE A 88 -31.76 11.00 -44.26
CA PHE A 88 -31.42 11.43 -42.90
C PHE A 88 -30.17 10.72 -42.37
N ALA A 89 -29.31 11.46 -41.67
CA ALA A 89 -28.20 10.92 -40.91
C ALA A 89 -28.69 10.23 -39.62
N PRO A 90 -27.96 9.23 -39.09
CA PRO A 90 -28.31 8.59 -37.82
C PRO A 90 -28.50 9.59 -36.67
N ILE A 91 -27.65 10.61 -36.57
CA ILE A 91 -27.75 11.65 -35.56
C ILE A 91 -29.09 12.41 -35.62
N GLU A 92 -29.60 12.69 -36.82
CA GLU A 92 -30.87 13.39 -37.00
C GLU A 92 -32.07 12.52 -36.55
N ARG A 93 -31.97 11.20 -36.76
CA ARG A 93 -32.99 10.25 -36.27
C ARG A 93 -32.95 10.17 -34.75
N PHE A 94 -31.75 10.03 -34.18
CA PHE A 94 -31.54 10.03 -32.73
C PHE A 94 -32.13 11.28 -32.09
N ILE A 95 -31.82 12.46 -32.63
CA ILE A 95 -32.35 13.75 -32.15
C ILE A 95 -33.89 13.77 -32.22
N ARG A 96 -34.48 13.32 -33.33
CA ARG A 96 -35.94 13.30 -33.50
C ARG A 96 -36.62 12.38 -32.49
N ASP A 97 -36.04 11.20 -32.26
CA ASP A 97 -36.59 10.19 -31.37
C ASP A 97 -36.50 10.62 -29.90
N ARG A 98 -35.45 11.36 -29.52
CA ARG A 98 -35.26 11.90 -28.15
C ARG A 98 -36.05 13.17 -27.86
N ARG A 99 -36.39 13.96 -28.88
CA ARG A 99 -37.01 15.29 -28.70
C ARG A 99 -38.39 15.26 -28.01
N SER A 100 -39.18 14.19 -28.14
CA SER A 100 -40.55 14.16 -27.60
C SER A 100 -40.64 14.06 -26.06
N GLY A 101 -39.55 13.72 -25.38
CA GLY A 101 -39.48 13.61 -23.91
C GLY A 101 -38.38 14.45 -23.25
N ALA A 102 -37.67 15.27 -24.04
CA ALA A 102 -36.57 16.08 -23.57
C ALA A 102 -37.05 17.21 -22.65
N ASP A 103 -36.32 17.46 -21.55
CA ASP A 103 -36.43 18.69 -20.79
C ASP A 103 -35.80 19.88 -21.55
N ALA A 104 -35.78 21.06 -20.93
CA ALA A 104 -35.32 22.29 -21.60
C ALA A 104 -33.83 22.21 -21.99
N ASP A 105 -32.98 21.72 -21.11
CA ASP A 105 -31.53 21.67 -21.33
C ASP A 105 -31.17 20.56 -22.33
N THR A 106 -31.81 19.39 -22.24
CA THR A 106 -31.69 18.32 -23.24
C THR A 106 -32.14 18.82 -24.62
N ALA A 107 -33.22 19.59 -24.70
CA ALA A 107 -33.67 20.16 -25.97
C ALA A 107 -32.65 21.13 -26.57
N ILE A 108 -31.98 21.94 -25.73
CA ILE A 108 -30.91 22.85 -26.15
C ILE A 108 -29.70 22.05 -26.67
N ALA A 109 -29.27 21.01 -25.93
CA ALA A 109 -28.15 20.16 -26.33
C ALA A 109 -28.44 19.44 -27.66
N LEU A 110 -29.66 18.90 -27.84
CA LEU A 110 -30.10 18.29 -29.09
C LEU A 110 -30.17 19.29 -30.26
N ASP A 111 -30.51 20.56 -30.01
CA ASP A 111 -30.49 21.62 -31.03
C ASP A 111 -29.03 22.01 -31.41
N ALA A 112 -28.10 21.99 -30.46
CA ALA A 112 -26.67 22.21 -30.72
C ALA A 112 -26.09 21.06 -31.56
N LEU A 113 -26.38 19.81 -31.19
CA LEU A 113 -25.94 18.61 -31.91
C LEU A 113 -26.52 18.52 -33.33
N ALA A 114 -27.74 19.02 -33.54
CA ALA A 114 -28.35 19.13 -34.87
C ALA A 114 -27.58 20.07 -35.82
N ARG A 115 -26.76 20.96 -35.28
CA ARG A 115 -25.92 21.92 -36.02
C ARG A 115 -24.44 21.53 -35.99
N ALA A 116 -24.13 20.29 -35.61
CA ALA A 116 -22.76 19.83 -35.55
C ALA A 116 -22.11 19.87 -36.95
N GLU A 117 -20.87 20.37 -37.00
CA GLU A 117 -20.12 20.56 -38.22
C GLU A 117 -18.69 20.04 -38.07
N PHE A 118 -18.16 19.47 -39.14
CA PHE A 118 -16.74 19.11 -39.20
C PHE A 118 -15.91 20.34 -39.57
N ARG A 119 -14.88 20.65 -38.77
CA ARG A 119 -13.99 21.81 -38.99
C ARG A 119 -12.52 21.43 -38.94
N LEU A 120 -11.70 22.31 -39.50
CA LEU A 120 -10.24 22.24 -39.50
C LEU A 120 -9.74 23.44 -38.71
N LEU A 121 -9.01 23.22 -37.63
CA LEU A 121 -8.61 24.28 -36.71
C LEU A 121 -7.10 24.27 -36.50
N HIS A 122 -6.51 25.44 -36.28
CA HIS A 122 -5.16 25.63 -35.75
C HIS A 122 -5.25 25.95 -34.27
N ILE A 123 -4.59 25.20 -33.39
CA ILE A 123 -4.61 25.45 -31.95
C ILE A 123 -3.66 26.62 -31.63
N ASP A 124 -4.20 27.76 -31.21
CA ASP A 124 -3.41 28.97 -30.97
C ASP A 124 -2.78 28.99 -29.56
N SER A 125 -3.56 28.64 -28.53
CA SER A 125 -3.13 28.69 -27.13
C SER A 125 -4.13 27.99 -26.19
N VAL A 126 -3.64 27.40 -25.10
CA VAL A 126 -4.47 26.95 -23.97
C VAL A 126 -4.76 28.14 -23.04
N CYS A 127 -6.02 28.35 -22.65
CA CYS A 127 -6.46 29.53 -21.89
C CYS A 127 -6.78 29.23 -20.41
N VAL A 128 -7.33 28.05 -20.13
CA VAL A 128 -7.67 27.44 -18.83
C VAL A 128 -7.75 25.91 -19.06
N PRO A 129 -7.79 25.05 -18.03
CA PRO A 129 -7.66 23.59 -18.18
C PRO A 129 -8.56 23.01 -19.30
N ASP A 130 -9.81 23.46 -19.40
CA ASP A 130 -10.79 22.88 -20.34
C ASP A 130 -11.15 23.81 -21.51
N ARG A 131 -10.31 24.83 -21.79
CA ARG A 131 -10.56 25.75 -22.90
C ARG A 131 -9.29 26.14 -23.64
N CYS A 132 -9.36 26.06 -24.97
CA CYS A 132 -8.32 26.58 -25.85
C CYS A 132 -8.87 27.55 -26.90
N SER A 133 -8.02 28.48 -27.31
CA SER A 133 -8.25 29.34 -28.47
C SER A 133 -7.74 28.62 -29.71
N ALA A 134 -8.53 28.63 -30.78
CA ALA A 134 -8.15 28.08 -32.07
C ALA A 134 -8.58 29.00 -33.22
N THR A 135 -7.96 28.83 -34.37
CA THR A 135 -8.31 29.55 -35.60
C THR A 135 -8.84 28.58 -36.64
N ASP A 136 -10.03 28.82 -37.17
CA ASP A 136 -10.62 28.02 -38.24
C ASP A 136 -9.86 28.24 -39.56
N LEU A 137 -9.29 27.16 -40.09
CA LEU A 137 -8.42 27.19 -41.28
C LEU A 137 -9.18 27.45 -42.58
N ALA A 138 -10.51 27.29 -42.58
CA ALA A 138 -11.34 27.46 -43.76
C ALA A 138 -11.79 28.92 -43.96
N ASN A 139 -11.97 29.68 -42.87
CA ASN A 139 -12.48 31.05 -42.91
C ASN A 139 -11.61 32.09 -42.16
N GLY A 140 -10.64 31.66 -41.36
CA GLY A 140 -9.75 32.50 -40.56
C GLY A 140 -10.38 33.05 -39.27
N GLU A 141 -11.54 32.53 -38.86
CA GLU A 141 -12.26 32.95 -37.66
C GLU A 141 -11.58 32.40 -36.40
N LYS A 142 -11.42 33.25 -35.37
CA LYS A 142 -10.98 32.79 -34.06
C LYS A 142 -12.15 32.25 -33.26
N VAL A 143 -11.98 31.06 -32.71
CA VAL A 143 -12.98 30.31 -31.95
C VAL A 143 -12.43 29.88 -30.60
N THR A 144 -13.32 29.68 -29.64
CA THR A 144 -12.99 29.08 -28.34
C THR A 144 -13.56 27.67 -28.31
N LEU A 145 -12.70 26.70 -28.03
CA LEU A 145 -13.07 25.30 -27.86
C LEU A 145 -13.24 25.00 -26.38
N PHE A 146 -14.27 24.21 -26.05
CA PHE A 146 -14.49 23.59 -24.75
C PHE A 146 -13.97 22.15 -24.84
N GLU A 147 -12.72 21.96 -24.46
CA GLU A 147 -11.96 20.71 -24.53
C GLU A 147 -10.63 20.86 -23.76
N GLU A 148 -10.22 19.81 -23.06
CA GLU A 148 -8.90 19.71 -22.44
C GLU A 148 -7.87 19.36 -23.52
N ILE A 149 -7.06 20.34 -23.92
CA ILE A 149 -6.05 20.18 -24.97
C ILE A 149 -4.65 20.24 -24.34
N PRO A 150 -3.79 19.22 -24.54
CA PRO A 150 -2.45 19.21 -23.99
C PRO A 150 -1.59 20.36 -24.57
N GLU A 151 -0.64 20.87 -23.79
CA GLU A 151 0.21 21.99 -24.22
C GLU A 151 1.03 21.65 -25.48
N GLU A 152 1.37 20.38 -25.67
CA GLU A 152 2.07 19.83 -26.83
C GLU A 152 1.28 19.99 -28.14
N ALA A 153 -0.05 20.11 -28.05
CA ALA A 153 -0.90 20.34 -29.21
C ALA A 153 -0.95 21.82 -29.65
N VAL A 154 -0.38 22.75 -28.89
CA VAL A 154 -0.33 24.18 -29.27
C VAL A 154 0.52 24.35 -30.53
N GLY A 155 -0.04 25.04 -31.53
CA GLY A 155 0.56 25.22 -32.85
C GLY A 155 0.31 24.06 -33.81
N CYS A 156 -0.43 23.03 -33.40
CA CYS A 156 -0.84 21.94 -34.28
C CYS A 156 -2.15 22.26 -35.00
N ASP A 157 -2.28 21.71 -36.21
CA ASP A 157 -3.56 21.69 -36.93
C ASP A 157 -4.33 20.43 -36.57
N VAL A 158 -5.63 20.56 -36.32
CA VAL A 158 -6.52 19.46 -35.92
C VAL A 158 -7.80 19.45 -36.75
N ALA A 159 -8.43 18.27 -36.84
CA ALA A 159 -9.74 18.10 -37.45
C ALA A 159 -10.68 17.32 -36.54
N LEU A 160 -11.89 17.85 -36.37
CA LEU A 160 -12.87 17.30 -35.44
C LEU A 160 -14.30 17.75 -35.79
N TRP A 161 -15.28 17.06 -35.21
CA TRP A 161 -16.67 17.49 -35.23
C TRP A 161 -16.93 18.44 -34.06
N LEU A 162 -17.70 19.49 -34.30
CA LEU A 162 -17.96 20.55 -33.32
C LEU A 162 -19.45 20.85 -33.25
N ALA A 163 -19.97 21.04 -32.05
CA ALA A 163 -21.30 21.63 -31.82
C ALA A 163 -21.17 22.98 -31.10
N ALA A 164 -21.98 23.95 -31.51
CA ALA A 164 -21.97 25.27 -30.89
C ALA A 164 -22.98 25.36 -29.73
N THR A 165 -22.52 25.78 -28.56
CA THR A 165 -23.39 26.15 -27.44
C THR A 165 -24.21 27.41 -27.78
N PRO A 166 -25.30 27.72 -27.06
CA PRO A 166 -26.08 28.94 -27.28
C PRO A 166 -25.28 30.24 -27.15
N LYS A 167 -24.16 30.22 -26.41
CA LYS A 167 -23.26 31.37 -26.24
C LYS A 167 -22.18 31.46 -27.32
N GLY A 168 -22.10 30.48 -28.22
CA GLY A 168 -21.18 30.47 -29.37
C GLY A 168 -19.84 29.78 -29.11
N GLU A 169 -19.69 29.09 -27.98
CA GLU A 169 -18.52 28.26 -27.68
C GLU A 169 -18.65 26.92 -28.41
N LEU A 170 -17.54 26.35 -28.88
CA LEU A 170 -17.54 25.12 -29.66
C LEU A 170 -17.13 23.94 -28.78
N VAL A 171 -17.96 22.92 -28.72
CA VAL A 171 -17.72 21.67 -28.00
C VAL A 171 -17.15 20.64 -28.98
N ALA A 172 -16.03 20.02 -28.64
CA ALA A 172 -15.45 18.91 -29.38
C ALA A 172 -16.35 17.67 -29.28
N LEU A 173 -16.56 16.99 -30.41
CA LEU A 173 -17.37 15.77 -30.47
C LEU A 173 -16.49 14.61 -30.91
N GLY A 174 -16.10 13.79 -29.94
CA GLY A 174 -15.30 12.59 -30.17
C GLY A 174 -13.85 12.85 -30.54
N VAL A 175 -13.29 11.97 -31.38
CA VAL A 175 -11.86 11.91 -31.62
C VAL A 175 -11.34 13.15 -32.37
N ILE A 176 -10.33 13.79 -31.78
CA ILE A 176 -9.58 14.88 -32.38
C ILE A 176 -8.44 14.29 -33.21
N ALA A 177 -8.42 14.60 -34.52
CA ALA A 177 -7.40 14.12 -35.42
C ALA A 177 -6.31 15.20 -35.64
N PRO A 178 -5.12 15.09 -35.02
CA PRO A 178 -4.01 15.99 -35.33
C PRO A 178 -3.47 15.72 -36.74
N LEU A 179 -3.08 16.80 -37.42
CA LEU A 179 -2.73 16.81 -38.83
C LEU A 179 -1.26 17.15 -39.03
N ASP A 180 -0.57 16.30 -39.77
CA ASP A 180 0.70 16.68 -40.39
C ASP A 180 0.46 17.45 -41.70
N ASP A 181 1.54 17.92 -42.33
CA ASP A 181 1.48 18.66 -43.59
C ASP A 181 0.74 17.89 -44.71
N ALA A 182 0.86 16.55 -44.73
CA ALA A 182 0.26 15.71 -45.77
C ALA A 182 -1.25 15.52 -45.57
N ALA A 183 -1.68 15.28 -44.33
CA ALA A 183 -3.07 15.18 -43.93
C ALA A 183 -3.79 16.52 -44.09
N LEU A 184 -3.15 17.61 -43.66
CA LEU A 184 -3.67 18.96 -43.88
C LEU A 184 -3.84 19.24 -45.37
N ALA A 185 -2.86 18.91 -46.21
CA ALA A 185 -2.97 19.09 -47.65
C ALA A 185 -4.12 18.27 -48.27
N GLU A 186 -4.44 17.09 -47.73
CA GLU A 186 -5.61 16.30 -48.16
C GLU A 186 -6.92 17.01 -47.76
N ALA A 187 -7.03 17.51 -46.53
CA ALA A 187 -8.21 18.22 -46.05
C ALA A 187 -8.43 19.56 -46.78
N MET A 188 -7.36 20.31 -47.05
CA MET A 188 -7.42 21.62 -47.71
C MET A 188 -7.94 21.56 -49.15
N LYS A 189 -7.96 20.39 -49.80
CA LYS A 189 -8.64 20.20 -51.12
C LYS A 189 -10.14 20.49 -51.08
N PHE A 190 -10.74 20.42 -49.88
CA PHE A 190 -12.16 20.67 -49.65
C PHE A 190 -12.45 22.12 -49.24
N VAL A 191 -11.43 22.88 -48.85
CA VAL A 191 -11.56 24.29 -48.47
C VAL A 191 -11.59 25.16 -49.72
N ARG A 192 -12.51 26.13 -49.76
CA ARG A 192 -12.53 27.16 -50.80
C ARG A 192 -12.40 28.54 -50.16
N PRO A 193 -11.42 29.36 -50.60
CA PRO A 193 -11.26 30.72 -50.08
C PRO A 193 -12.58 31.51 -50.11
N GLY A 194 -12.98 32.03 -48.96
CA GLY A 194 -14.21 32.81 -48.77
C GLY A 194 -15.53 32.03 -48.87
N LYS A 195 -15.50 30.70 -49.05
CA LYS A 195 -16.68 29.82 -49.08
C LYS A 195 -16.64 28.69 -48.05
N GLY A 196 -15.62 28.67 -47.19
CA GLY A 196 -15.44 27.68 -46.13
C GLY A 196 -15.18 26.26 -46.64
N LEU A 197 -15.38 25.30 -45.74
CA LEU A 197 -15.23 23.88 -46.02
C LEU A 197 -16.42 23.36 -46.85
N ARG A 198 -16.15 22.74 -47.99
CA ARG A 198 -17.19 22.07 -48.78
C ARG A 198 -17.28 20.60 -48.45
N ASN A 199 -18.51 20.14 -48.27
CA ASN A 199 -18.84 18.73 -48.19
C ASN A 199 -18.09 18.05 -47.04
N SER A 200 -18.33 18.54 -45.82
CA SER A 200 -17.70 18.15 -44.56
C SER A 200 -17.49 16.65 -44.41
N HIS A 201 -18.53 15.84 -44.66
CA HIS A 201 -18.43 14.38 -44.57
C HIS A 201 -17.42 13.76 -45.55
N ARG A 202 -17.29 14.31 -46.77
CA ARG A 202 -16.29 13.83 -47.73
C ARG A 202 -14.88 14.26 -47.33
N CYS A 203 -14.74 15.44 -46.74
CA CYS A 203 -13.48 15.88 -46.16
C CYS A 203 -13.05 14.93 -45.04
N ALA A 204 -13.92 14.73 -44.03
CA ALA A 204 -13.68 13.81 -42.91
C ALA A 204 -13.33 12.40 -43.39
N ALA A 205 -14.11 11.83 -44.33
CA ALA A 205 -13.83 10.50 -44.87
C ALA A 205 -12.49 10.41 -45.62
N ALA A 206 -12.10 11.45 -46.37
CA ALA A 206 -10.82 11.48 -47.06
C ALA A 206 -9.64 11.59 -46.08
N LEU A 207 -9.81 12.43 -45.06
CA LEU A 207 -8.83 12.73 -44.02
C LEU A 207 -8.61 11.54 -43.08
N TYR A 208 -9.65 10.98 -42.47
CA TYR A 208 -9.53 9.82 -41.59
C TYR A 208 -8.89 8.62 -42.30
N ARG A 209 -9.25 8.40 -43.56
CA ARG A 209 -8.60 7.40 -44.40
C ARG A 209 -7.10 7.67 -44.60
N HIS A 210 -6.70 8.94 -44.70
CA HIS A 210 -5.29 9.32 -44.82
C HIS A 210 -4.57 9.04 -43.50
N VAL A 211 -5.10 9.56 -42.38
CA VAL A 211 -4.57 9.37 -41.02
C VAL A 211 -4.35 7.88 -40.71
N VAL A 212 -5.39 7.06 -40.86
CA VAL A 212 -5.32 5.61 -40.58
C VAL A 212 -4.27 4.90 -41.43
N ARG A 213 -4.07 5.30 -42.69
CA ARG A 213 -3.15 4.62 -43.61
C ARG A 213 -1.70 5.04 -43.45
N HIS A 214 -1.47 6.28 -43.09
CA HIS A 214 -0.14 6.88 -43.14
C HIS A 214 0.49 7.10 -41.78
N ASP A 215 -0.29 6.96 -40.70
CA ASP A 215 0.15 7.22 -39.33
C ASP A 215 0.74 8.62 -39.20
N THR A 216 -0.16 9.59 -39.07
CA THR A 216 0.21 11.00 -39.07
C THR A 216 0.72 11.39 -37.67
N LEU A 217 0.59 12.66 -37.31
CA LEU A 217 1.04 13.19 -36.03
C LEU A 217 0.43 12.43 -34.84
N ARG A 218 1.28 12.12 -33.84
CA ARG A 218 0.90 11.49 -32.57
C ARG A 218 1.27 12.47 -31.44
N ILE A 219 0.28 12.85 -30.65
CA ILE A 219 0.42 13.81 -29.55
C ILE A 219 -0.11 13.13 -28.29
N GLU A 220 0.74 13.05 -27.27
CA GLU A 220 0.39 12.48 -25.97
C GLU A 220 -0.75 13.26 -25.32
N GLY A 221 -1.74 12.56 -24.76
CA GLY A 221 -2.95 13.14 -24.20
C GLY A 221 -4.02 13.55 -25.23
N LEU A 222 -3.74 13.48 -26.53
CA LEU A 222 -4.72 13.82 -27.59
C LEU A 222 -5.14 12.61 -28.44
N ASN A 223 -4.18 11.96 -29.08
CA ASN A 223 -4.42 10.76 -29.91
C ASN A 223 -3.38 9.64 -29.67
N LEU A 224 -2.57 9.83 -28.63
CA LEU A 224 -1.68 8.84 -28.03
C LEU A 224 -1.93 8.90 -26.52
N PHE A 225 -2.31 7.77 -25.93
CA PHE A 225 -2.50 7.65 -24.49
C PHE A 225 -1.50 6.61 -24.00
N SER A 226 -0.59 6.98 -23.10
CA SER A 226 0.39 6.05 -22.56
C SER A 226 -0.32 4.93 -21.79
N GLU A 227 0.20 3.70 -21.89
CA GLU A 227 -0.36 2.53 -21.18
C GLU A 227 -0.43 2.77 -19.66
N GLU A 228 0.49 3.60 -19.12
CA GLU A 228 0.59 3.99 -17.72
C GLU A 228 -0.69 4.63 -17.16
N LEU A 229 -1.43 5.41 -17.96
CA LEU A 229 -2.68 6.06 -17.53
C LEU A 229 -3.93 5.21 -17.79
N SER A 230 -3.86 4.25 -18.72
CA SER A 230 -5.02 3.42 -19.14
C SER A 230 -5.28 2.19 -18.25
N ASP A 231 -4.31 1.81 -17.43
CA ASP A 231 -4.44 0.64 -16.56
C ASP A 231 -5.28 0.92 -15.30
N ILE A 232 -5.38 2.20 -14.90
CA ILE A 232 -6.14 2.65 -13.73
C ILE A 232 -7.60 2.19 -13.89
N PRO A 233 -8.18 1.44 -12.93
CA PRO A 233 -9.58 1.04 -13.01
C PRO A 233 -10.47 2.27 -13.16
N ASP A 234 -11.53 2.19 -13.97
CA ASP A 234 -12.57 3.23 -14.13
C ASP A 234 -13.38 3.52 -12.84
N GLU A 235 -12.89 3.09 -11.68
CA GLU A 235 -13.47 3.33 -10.37
C GLU A 235 -12.94 4.66 -9.82
N ASP A 236 -13.84 5.51 -9.33
CA ASP A 236 -13.49 6.77 -8.67
C ASP A 236 -12.46 6.51 -7.54
N GLU A 237 -11.47 7.39 -7.39
CA GLU A 237 -10.40 7.25 -6.38
C GLU A 237 -10.96 7.10 -4.95
N GLU A 238 -12.15 7.64 -4.69
CA GLU A 238 -12.86 7.53 -3.42
C GLU A 238 -13.29 6.09 -3.07
N ASP A 239 -13.49 5.23 -4.07
CA ASP A 239 -13.94 3.84 -3.90
C ASP A 239 -12.78 2.85 -3.75
N TRP A 240 -11.54 3.28 -3.99
CA TRP A 240 -10.38 2.42 -3.84
C TRP A 240 -10.14 2.04 -2.39
N ASP A 241 -9.94 0.74 -2.15
CA ASP A 241 -9.44 0.30 -0.86
C ASP A 241 -7.95 0.61 -0.69
N GLU A 242 -7.49 0.48 0.55
CA GLU A 242 -6.10 0.80 0.93
C GLU A 242 -5.07 -0.03 0.15
N LEU A 243 -5.42 -1.25 -0.30
CA LEU A 243 -4.49 -2.11 -1.03
C LEU A 243 -4.38 -1.66 -2.49
N GLN A 244 -5.49 -1.21 -3.07
CA GLN A 244 -5.55 -0.60 -4.40
C GLN A 244 -4.77 0.72 -4.43
N LYS A 245 -5.01 1.60 -3.45
CA LYS A 245 -4.24 2.85 -3.30
C LYS A 245 -2.74 2.61 -3.21
N LEU A 246 -2.33 1.58 -2.46
CA LEU A 246 -0.93 1.20 -2.35
C LEU A 246 -0.35 0.71 -3.68
N ALA A 247 -1.11 -0.07 -4.46
CA ALA A 247 -0.69 -0.53 -5.78
C ALA A 247 -0.54 0.64 -6.76
N VAL A 248 -1.45 1.61 -6.74
CA VAL A 248 -1.36 2.82 -7.57
C VAL A 248 -0.18 3.69 -7.17
N ALA A 249 0.05 3.88 -5.86
CA ALA A 249 1.23 4.60 -5.38
C ALA A 249 2.54 3.93 -5.81
N PHE A 250 2.59 2.60 -5.85
CA PHE A 250 3.74 1.85 -6.39
C PHE A 250 3.96 2.13 -7.88
N MET A 251 2.91 2.14 -8.69
CA MET A 251 3.04 2.41 -10.13
C MET A 251 3.45 3.86 -10.41
N ALA A 252 2.96 4.81 -9.62
CA ALA A 252 3.33 6.22 -9.74
C ALA A 252 4.82 6.52 -9.40
N GLN A 253 5.56 5.52 -8.90
CA GLN A 253 6.95 5.70 -8.48
C GLN A 253 7.89 6.06 -9.63
N GLU A 254 7.71 5.52 -10.84
CA GLU A 254 8.59 5.85 -11.98
C GLU A 254 8.50 7.34 -12.36
N ILE A 255 7.30 7.91 -12.27
CA ILE A 255 7.03 9.33 -12.47
C ILE A 255 7.67 10.17 -11.35
N ALA A 256 7.57 9.71 -10.11
CA ALA A 256 8.14 10.40 -8.95
C ALA A 256 9.68 10.39 -8.94
N GLU A 257 10.29 9.27 -9.32
CA GLU A 257 11.75 9.15 -9.44
C GLU A 257 12.30 10.09 -10.53
N ALA A 258 11.57 10.26 -11.64
CA ALA A 258 11.90 11.24 -12.68
C ALA A 258 11.83 12.69 -12.16
N CYS A 259 10.96 12.95 -11.18
CA CYS A 259 10.81 14.24 -10.50
C CYS A 259 11.78 14.44 -9.31
N GLY A 260 12.57 13.42 -8.93
CA GLY A 260 13.52 13.48 -7.83
C GLY A 260 12.91 13.26 -6.43
N GLU A 261 11.69 12.75 -6.34
CA GLU A 261 11.02 12.36 -5.09
C GLU A 261 11.26 10.86 -4.81
N SER A 262 11.65 10.52 -3.57
CA SER A 262 11.93 9.12 -3.16
C SER A 262 10.75 8.54 -2.37
N ILE A 263 9.79 7.92 -3.06
CA ILE A 263 8.54 7.40 -2.47
C ILE A 263 8.69 5.94 -1.98
N THR A 264 9.75 5.22 -2.40
CA THR A 264 9.90 3.77 -2.21
C THR A 264 9.85 3.31 -0.75
N GLU A 265 10.46 4.05 0.18
CA GLU A 265 10.49 3.64 1.60
C GLU A 265 9.10 3.82 2.25
N GLU A 266 8.36 4.86 1.89
CA GLU A 266 7.01 5.10 2.42
C GLU A 266 6.03 4.01 1.95
N ILE A 267 6.07 3.66 0.66
CA ILE A 267 5.27 2.57 0.08
C ILE A 267 5.65 1.23 0.74
N LEU A 268 6.94 0.98 0.94
CA LEU A 268 7.43 -0.22 1.63
C LEU A 268 6.91 -0.31 3.06
N GLN A 269 6.94 0.78 3.82
CA GLN A 269 6.42 0.81 5.19
C GLN A 269 4.89 0.67 5.24
N ALA A 270 4.16 1.26 4.29
CA ALA A 270 2.72 1.07 4.17
C ALA A 270 2.35 -0.40 3.91
N ALA A 271 3.05 -1.07 2.98
CA ALA A 271 2.89 -2.50 2.71
C ALA A 271 3.15 -3.37 3.95
N ARG A 272 4.24 -3.08 4.69
CA ARG A 272 4.57 -3.74 5.96
C ARG A 272 3.49 -3.53 7.02
N GLY A 273 2.99 -2.31 7.17
CA GLY A 273 1.94 -1.96 8.13
C GLY A 273 0.61 -2.68 7.86
N MET A 274 0.25 -2.84 6.59
CA MET A 274 -0.97 -3.53 6.16
C MET A 274 -0.85 -5.06 6.20
N THR A 275 0.34 -5.60 6.45
CA THR A 275 0.59 -7.04 6.34
C THR A 275 -0.28 -7.85 7.30
N ASN A 276 -1.10 -8.75 6.74
CA ASN A 276 -1.78 -9.83 7.46
C ASN A 276 -2.16 -10.93 6.44
N VAL A 277 -2.62 -12.10 6.90
CA VAL A 277 -2.91 -13.23 6.01
C VAL A 277 -4.02 -12.91 5.01
N ALA A 278 -5.06 -12.18 5.41
CA ALA A 278 -6.16 -11.81 4.51
C ALA A 278 -5.70 -10.83 3.42
N ASN A 279 -4.91 -9.80 3.78
CA ASN A 279 -4.38 -8.86 2.79
C ASN A 279 -3.35 -9.51 1.86
N LEU A 280 -2.56 -10.48 2.34
CA LEU A 280 -1.69 -11.29 1.48
C LEU A 280 -2.53 -12.09 0.47
N MET A 281 -3.58 -12.77 0.92
CA MET A 281 -4.50 -13.49 0.03
C MET A 281 -5.09 -12.56 -1.04
N GLU A 282 -5.57 -11.39 -0.62
CA GLU A 282 -6.16 -10.40 -1.52
C GLU A 282 -5.16 -9.90 -2.56
N ALA A 283 -3.93 -9.55 -2.14
CA ALA A 283 -2.88 -9.11 -3.06
C ALA A 283 -2.54 -10.18 -4.10
N LEU A 284 -2.43 -11.44 -3.69
CA LEU A 284 -2.16 -12.55 -4.61
C LEU A 284 -3.34 -12.79 -5.57
N SER A 285 -4.57 -12.75 -5.07
CA SER A 285 -5.79 -12.88 -5.89
C SER A 285 -5.86 -11.78 -6.95
N ARG A 286 -5.64 -10.52 -6.56
CA ARG A 286 -5.63 -9.38 -7.50
C ARG A 286 -4.52 -9.49 -8.52
N CYS A 287 -3.31 -9.87 -8.12
CA CYS A 287 -2.21 -10.11 -9.06
C CYS A 287 -2.64 -11.13 -10.14
N VAL A 288 -3.25 -12.25 -9.75
CA VAL A 288 -3.72 -13.28 -10.70
C VAL A 288 -4.84 -12.76 -11.59
N ILE A 289 -5.81 -12.04 -11.03
CA ILE A 289 -6.94 -11.46 -11.80
C ILE A 289 -6.43 -10.44 -12.82
N TYR A 290 -5.54 -9.52 -12.42
CA TYR A 290 -4.99 -8.52 -13.33
C TYR A 290 -4.10 -9.13 -14.41
N ARG A 291 -3.30 -10.17 -14.10
CA ARG A 291 -2.58 -10.94 -15.13
C ARG A 291 -3.52 -11.54 -16.16
N ALA A 292 -4.65 -12.12 -15.72
CA ALA A 292 -5.64 -12.70 -16.62
C ALA A 292 -6.38 -11.63 -17.44
N GLY A 293 -6.55 -10.43 -16.89
CA GLY A 293 -7.17 -9.28 -17.53
C GLY A 293 -6.23 -8.45 -18.42
N GLY A 294 -4.95 -8.81 -18.56
CA GLY A 294 -3.98 -8.09 -19.38
C GLY A 294 -3.40 -6.81 -18.75
N LYS A 295 -3.71 -6.51 -17.48
CA LYS A 295 -3.21 -5.32 -16.76
C LYS A 295 -1.87 -5.62 -16.08
N ALA A 296 -0.78 -5.51 -16.85
CA ALA A 296 0.55 -5.94 -16.42
C ALA A 296 1.09 -5.12 -15.24
N ASN A 297 0.88 -3.80 -15.23
CA ASN A 297 1.40 -2.90 -14.20
C ASN A 297 0.77 -3.18 -12.83
N PHE A 298 -0.55 -3.34 -12.77
CA PHE A 298 -1.23 -3.75 -11.55
C PHE A 298 -0.81 -5.14 -11.08
N ALA A 299 -0.67 -6.09 -12.01
CA ALA A 299 -0.18 -7.41 -11.67
C ALA A 299 1.21 -7.37 -11.03
N GLU A 300 2.11 -6.53 -11.54
CA GLU A 300 3.44 -6.32 -10.96
C GLU A 300 3.37 -5.67 -9.57
N ALA A 301 2.61 -4.60 -9.44
CA ALA A 301 2.40 -3.90 -8.17
C ALA A 301 1.89 -4.85 -7.07
N PHE A 302 0.84 -5.62 -7.36
CA PHE A 302 0.29 -6.59 -6.41
C PHE A 302 1.24 -7.77 -6.14
N SER A 303 2.06 -8.18 -7.12
CA SER A 303 3.11 -9.18 -6.91
C SER A 303 4.18 -8.68 -5.94
N TRP A 304 4.59 -7.42 -6.08
CA TRP A 304 5.53 -6.76 -5.18
C TRP A 304 4.95 -6.61 -3.77
N ILE A 305 3.72 -6.10 -3.64
CA ILE A 305 3.02 -5.99 -2.35
C ILE A 305 2.94 -7.36 -1.67
N GLY A 306 2.52 -8.39 -2.41
CA GLY A 306 2.45 -9.77 -1.92
C GLY A 306 3.81 -10.29 -1.44
N PHE A 307 4.90 -9.95 -2.14
CA PHE A 307 6.25 -10.32 -1.73
C PHE A 307 6.66 -9.63 -0.42
N VAL A 308 6.42 -8.32 -0.30
CA VAL A 308 6.72 -7.56 0.93
C VAL A 308 5.92 -8.10 2.11
N MET A 309 4.63 -8.39 1.92
CA MET A 309 3.79 -8.98 2.97
C MET A 309 4.28 -10.37 3.39
N LEU A 310 4.71 -11.20 2.44
CA LEU A 310 5.26 -12.52 2.72
C LEU A 310 6.58 -12.43 3.49
N GLU A 311 7.50 -11.55 3.09
CA GLU A 311 8.74 -11.28 3.83
C GLU A 311 8.45 -10.77 5.25
N THR A 312 7.47 -9.88 5.38
CA THR A 312 7.10 -9.29 6.67
C THR A 312 6.47 -10.33 7.61
N LEU A 313 5.62 -11.21 7.09
CA LEU A 313 5.07 -12.34 7.87
C LEU A 313 6.17 -13.29 8.32
N ASP A 314 7.09 -13.64 7.42
CA ASP A 314 8.24 -14.49 7.74
C ASP A 314 9.10 -13.90 8.87
N ARG A 315 9.39 -12.59 8.80
CA ARG A 315 10.12 -11.86 9.85
C ARG A 315 9.35 -11.82 11.16
N ARG A 316 8.04 -11.61 11.12
CA ARG A 316 7.17 -11.66 12.32
C ARG A 316 7.18 -13.06 12.96
N PHE A 317 7.22 -14.12 12.16
CA PHE A 317 7.35 -15.48 12.70
C PHE A 317 8.71 -15.69 13.37
N ALA A 318 9.79 -15.24 12.73
CA ALA A 318 11.13 -15.27 13.31
C ALA A 318 11.25 -14.40 14.59
N SER A 319 10.48 -13.30 14.68
CA SER A 319 10.40 -12.46 15.87
C SER A 319 9.51 -13.04 16.98
N GLY A 320 8.89 -14.20 16.75
CA GLY A 320 7.98 -14.84 17.68
C GLY A 320 6.61 -14.16 17.80
N PHE A 321 6.27 -13.21 16.93
CA PHE A 321 4.98 -12.51 16.90
C PHE A 321 3.82 -13.46 16.51
N GLY A 322 2.70 -13.37 17.23
CA GLY A 322 1.47 -14.11 16.87
C GLY A 322 1.41 -15.59 17.27
N GLY A 323 2.43 -16.12 17.97
CA GLY A 323 2.44 -17.48 18.52
C GLY A 323 3.27 -18.50 17.74
N ALA A 324 3.59 -19.64 18.38
CA ALA A 324 4.34 -20.74 17.78
C ALA A 324 3.60 -21.47 16.64
N THR A 325 2.31 -21.24 16.49
CA THR A 325 1.43 -21.90 15.50
C THR A 325 1.36 -21.19 14.15
N ARG A 326 2.00 -20.03 13.97
CA ARG A 326 2.01 -19.35 12.66
C ARG A 326 3.35 -19.56 11.97
N SER A 327 3.30 -20.25 10.83
CA SER A 327 4.44 -20.45 9.93
C SER A 327 4.00 -20.27 8.48
N ILE A 328 4.97 -20.16 7.57
CA ILE A 328 4.70 -20.08 6.13
C ILE A 328 3.96 -21.32 5.64
N GLU A 329 4.22 -22.49 6.22
CA GLU A 329 3.54 -23.75 5.88
C GLU A 329 2.06 -23.73 6.26
N VAL A 330 1.71 -23.07 7.37
CA VAL A 330 0.30 -22.90 7.76
C VAL A 330 -0.42 -21.99 6.77
N ILE A 331 0.22 -20.89 6.35
CA ILE A 331 -0.33 -20.00 5.31
C ILE A 331 -0.52 -20.77 4.00
N ALA A 332 0.44 -21.62 3.61
CA ALA A 332 0.31 -22.45 2.43
C ALA A 332 -0.94 -23.34 2.49
N GLY A 333 -1.20 -23.98 3.63
CA GLY A 333 -2.40 -24.80 3.83
C GLY A 333 -3.70 -23.98 3.88
N ASP A 334 -3.67 -22.73 4.33
CA ASP A 334 -4.81 -21.83 4.28
C ASP A 334 -5.11 -21.37 2.84
N ILE A 335 -4.07 -21.09 2.03
CA ILE A 335 -4.19 -20.81 0.59
C ILE A 335 -4.81 -22.00 -0.15
N GLU A 336 -4.27 -23.21 0.06
CA GLU A 336 -4.78 -24.42 -0.58
C GLU A 336 -6.27 -24.65 -0.26
N ARG A 337 -6.67 -24.37 0.99
CA ARG A 337 -8.07 -24.46 1.42
C ARG A 337 -8.95 -23.41 0.74
N ALA A 338 -8.51 -22.15 0.71
CA ALA A 338 -9.26 -21.07 0.06
C ALA A 338 -9.47 -21.35 -1.44
N ILE A 339 -8.46 -21.90 -2.13
CA ILE A 339 -8.59 -22.33 -3.53
C ILE A 339 -9.61 -23.47 -3.65
N ALA A 340 -9.53 -24.49 -2.78
CA ALA A 340 -10.45 -25.63 -2.81
C ALA A 340 -11.91 -25.24 -2.51
N GLU A 341 -12.12 -24.21 -1.69
CA GLU A 341 -13.43 -23.66 -1.34
C GLU A 341 -13.96 -22.64 -2.38
N GLY A 342 -13.15 -22.28 -3.38
CA GLY A 342 -13.50 -21.31 -4.42
C GLY A 342 -13.44 -19.85 -3.96
N GLU A 343 -12.81 -19.59 -2.82
CA GLU A 343 -12.61 -18.26 -2.24
C GLU A 343 -11.39 -17.53 -2.85
N ALA A 344 -10.52 -18.24 -3.57
CA ALA A 344 -9.35 -17.68 -4.24
C ALA A 344 -9.15 -18.29 -5.66
N PRO A 345 -8.64 -17.51 -6.64
CA PRO A 345 -8.30 -18.03 -7.97
C PRO A 345 -7.25 -19.15 -7.95
N GLU A 346 -7.34 -20.11 -8.87
CA GLU A 346 -6.39 -21.24 -8.96
C GLU A 346 -4.93 -20.80 -9.14
N GLY A 347 -4.69 -19.64 -9.77
CA GLY A 347 -3.36 -19.08 -9.99
C GLY A 347 -2.64 -18.59 -8.72
N VAL A 348 -3.36 -18.46 -7.59
CA VAL A 348 -2.79 -17.94 -6.33
C VAL A 348 -1.75 -18.90 -5.75
N GLY A 349 -1.99 -20.21 -5.82
CA GLY A 349 -1.07 -21.24 -5.31
C GLY A 349 0.31 -21.18 -5.99
N PRO A 350 0.38 -21.24 -7.34
CA PRO A 350 1.61 -21.06 -8.08
C PRO A 350 2.34 -19.74 -7.78
N LEU A 351 1.62 -18.62 -7.77
CA LEU A 351 2.20 -17.29 -7.47
C LEU A 351 2.80 -17.26 -6.04
N PHE A 352 2.08 -17.77 -5.04
CA PHE A 352 2.60 -17.85 -3.68
C PHE A 352 3.89 -18.69 -3.62
N GLN A 353 3.93 -19.82 -4.33
CA GLN A 353 5.11 -20.67 -4.37
C GLN A 353 6.29 -19.98 -5.07
N GLU A 354 6.05 -19.22 -6.14
CA GLU A 354 7.05 -18.37 -6.79
C GLU A 354 7.67 -17.38 -5.80
N LEU A 355 6.83 -16.62 -5.09
CA LEU A 355 7.28 -15.64 -4.11
C LEU A 355 8.01 -16.29 -2.92
N ARG A 356 7.58 -17.48 -2.49
CA ARG A 356 8.31 -18.27 -1.48
C ARG A 356 9.70 -18.67 -1.93
N VAL A 357 9.87 -19.11 -3.18
CA VAL A 357 11.20 -19.44 -3.72
C VAL A 357 12.07 -18.19 -3.76
N LYS A 358 11.51 -17.05 -4.20
CA LYS A 358 12.19 -15.74 -4.19
C LYS A 358 12.65 -15.37 -2.78
N LEU A 359 11.80 -15.51 -1.77
CA LEU A 359 12.14 -15.27 -0.36
C LEU A 359 13.25 -16.20 0.15
N MET A 360 13.23 -17.48 -0.21
CA MET A 360 14.28 -18.42 0.19
C MET A 360 15.62 -18.11 -0.49
N ALA A 361 15.60 -17.60 -1.72
CA ALA A 361 16.79 -17.14 -2.43
C ALA A 361 17.41 -15.90 -1.76
N THR A 362 16.59 -14.92 -1.36
CA THR A 362 17.08 -13.71 -0.65
C THR A 362 17.69 -14.06 0.70
N ARG A 363 17.12 -15.03 1.43
CA ARG A 363 17.73 -15.58 2.66
C ARG A 363 19.11 -16.19 2.40
N ARG A 364 19.21 -17.11 1.43
CA ARG A 364 20.49 -17.81 1.13
C ARG A 364 21.61 -16.86 0.68
N ALA A 365 21.27 -15.79 -0.02
CA ALA A 365 22.24 -14.75 -0.39
C ALA A 365 22.85 -14.07 0.86
N LYS A 366 22.07 -13.87 1.92
CA LYS A 366 22.53 -13.27 3.19
C LYS A 366 23.32 -14.25 4.09
N THR A 367 23.04 -15.55 4.04
CA THR A 367 23.59 -16.54 5.00
C THR A 367 24.90 -17.22 4.55
N LYS A 368 25.41 -16.99 3.33
CA LYS A 368 26.52 -17.80 2.79
C LYS A 368 27.88 -17.45 3.44
N GLY A 369 28.25 -18.23 4.46
CA GLY A 369 29.64 -18.58 4.82
C GLY A 369 30.36 -17.70 5.84
N ARG A 370 29.92 -17.67 7.11
CA ARG A 370 30.66 -16.98 8.18
C ARG A 370 31.17 -17.95 9.26
N PRO A 371 32.49 -18.03 9.51
CA PRO A 371 33.06 -18.86 10.58
C PRO A 371 32.64 -18.44 12.00
N GLN A 372 32.01 -17.27 12.17
CA GLN A 372 31.51 -16.78 13.46
C GLN A 372 30.19 -17.44 13.93
N ASP A 373 29.45 -18.11 13.06
CA ASP A 373 28.22 -18.86 13.46
C ASP A 373 28.52 -19.97 14.48
N ASP A 374 29.73 -20.55 14.41
CA ASP A 374 30.20 -21.58 15.34
C ASP A 374 30.53 -21.02 16.74
N GLU A 375 30.89 -19.74 16.84
CA GLU A 375 31.14 -19.06 18.12
C GLU A 375 29.81 -18.65 18.76
N LEU A 376 28.89 -18.10 17.97
CA LEU A 376 27.51 -17.84 18.40
C LEU A 376 26.83 -19.11 18.90
N ALA A 377 26.92 -20.22 18.16
CA ALA A 377 26.35 -21.49 18.56
C ALA A 377 26.91 -21.97 19.91
N ARG A 378 28.21 -21.76 20.18
CA ARG A 378 28.84 -22.07 21.47
C ARG A 378 28.31 -21.18 22.60
N VAL A 379 28.14 -19.88 22.36
CA VAL A 379 27.56 -18.95 23.35
C VAL A 379 26.13 -19.37 23.69
N LEU A 380 25.29 -19.62 22.67
CA LEU A 380 23.91 -20.08 22.85
C LEU A 380 23.85 -21.43 23.59
N GLN A 381 24.70 -22.39 23.23
CA GLN A 381 24.78 -23.67 23.93
C GLN A 381 25.16 -23.51 25.40
N ARG A 382 26.06 -22.57 25.72
CA ARG A 382 26.45 -22.26 27.11
C ARG A 382 25.28 -21.64 27.89
N ILE A 383 24.55 -20.70 27.29
CA ILE A 383 23.34 -20.09 27.89
C ILE A 383 22.27 -21.17 28.15
N GLN A 384 22.01 -22.04 27.18
CA GLN A 384 21.06 -23.14 27.33
C GLN A 384 21.47 -24.15 28.41
N ALA A 385 22.77 -24.49 28.49
CA ALA A 385 23.29 -25.39 29.52
C ALA A 385 23.16 -24.80 30.93
N LEU A 386 23.38 -23.48 31.09
CA LEU A 386 23.14 -22.78 32.36
C LEU A 386 21.65 -22.85 32.74
N ARG A 387 20.75 -22.61 31.78
CA ARG A 387 19.30 -22.72 31.98
C ARG A 387 18.87 -24.10 32.45
N ALA A 388 19.31 -25.17 31.78
CA ALA A 388 18.97 -26.54 32.15
C ALA A 388 19.40 -26.90 33.58
N LYS A 389 20.62 -26.52 33.97
CA LYS A 389 21.16 -26.78 35.32
C LYS A 389 20.36 -26.09 36.42
N THR A 390 19.87 -24.87 36.18
CA THR A 390 19.08 -24.12 37.17
C THR A 390 17.66 -24.66 37.36
N VAL A 391 17.10 -25.36 36.37
CA VAL A 391 15.75 -25.94 36.45
C VAL A 391 15.77 -27.28 37.21
N ASP A 392 16.78 -28.12 37.00
CA ASP A 392 16.84 -29.48 37.55
C ASP A 392 17.23 -29.55 39.05
N GLN A 393 17.94 -28.55 39.58
CA GLN A 393 18.50 -28.62 40.94
C GLN A 393 17.77 -27.78 41.99
N GLY A 394 16.66 -27.11 41.64
CA GLY A 394 15.98 -26.23 42.60
C GLY A 394 16.89 -25.10 43.06
N CYS A 395 17.43 -24.38 42.08
CA CYS A 395 18.41 -23.31 42.22
C CYS A 395 18.08 -22.33 43.36
N THR A 396 19.06 -22.06 44.23
CA THR A 396 18.96 -20.99 45.22
C THR A 396 19.09 -19.61 44.55
N GLU A 397 18.58 -18.56 45.20
CA GLU A 397 18.63 -17.18 44.67
C GLU A 397 20.05 -16.76 44.25
N GLN A 398 21.07 -17.23 44.96
CA GLN A 398 22.49 -16.92 44.70
C GLN A 398 23.04 -17.65 43.45
N GLU A 399 22.61 -18.89 43.20
CA GLU A 399 23.07 -19.70 42.05
C GLU A 399 22.46 -19.25 40.72
N ALA A 400 21.20 -18.79 40.77
CA ALA A 400 20.50 -18.18 39.64
C ALA A 400 21.29 -16.97 39.13
N LEU A 401 21.78 -16.17 40.07
CA LEU A 401 22.28 -14.84 39.78
C LEU A 401 23.77 -14.81 39.40
N ALA A 402 24.59 -15.75 39.89
CA ALA A 402 25.94 -16.00 39.35
C ALA A 402 25.89 -16.43 37.88
N SER A 403 24.85 -17.18 37.52
CA SER A 403 24.64 -17.64 36.15
C SER A 403 24.19 -16.49 35.23
N ALA A 404 23.37 -15.55 35.70
CA ALA A 404 22.99 -14.36 34.94
C ALA A 404 24.18 -13.43 34.63
N GLN A 405 25.09 -13.21 35.59
CA GLN A 405 26.33 -12.48 35.33
C GLN A 405 27.23 -13.17 34.33
N LYS A 406 27.32 -14.51 34.42
CA LYS A 406 28.15 -15.26 33.48
C LYS A 406 27.62 -15.15 32.05
N VAL A 407 26.31 -15.11 31.89
CA VAL A 407 25.68 -14.83 30.60
C VAL A 407 26.04 -13.42 30.12
N ALA A 408 25.91 -12.38 30.95
CA ALA A 408 26.28 -11.01 30.59
C ALA A 408 27.76 -10.90 30.16
N GLU A 409 28.69 -11.52 30.91
CA GLU A 409 30.12 -11.54 30.54
C GLU A 409 30.37 -12.26 29.20
N LEU A 410 29.66 -13.36 28.94
CA LEU A 410 29.76 -14.09 27.67
C LEU A 410 29.26 -13.23 26.50
N LEU A 411 28.17 -12.50 26.70
CA LEU A 411 27.63 -11.56 25.71
C LEU A 411 28.59 -10.40 25.43
N ASP A 412 29.19 -9.83 26.47
CA ASP A 412 30.13 -8.72 26.31
C ASP A 412 31.39 -9.17 25.57
N ARG A 413 31.93 -10.36 25.90
CA ARG A 413 33.09 -10.91 25.19
C ARG A 413 32.81 -11.15 23.71
N TYR A 414 31.64 -11.70 23.40
CA TYR A 414 31.21 -11.95 22.03
C TYR A 414 30.89 -10.64 21.28
N GLY A 415 30.26 -9.67 21.94
CA GLY A 415 30.00 -8.35 21.36
C GLY A 415 31.28 -7.59 21.02
N LEU A 416 32.34 -7.75 21.82
CA LEU A 416 33.66 -7.14 21.58
C LEU A 416 34.48 -7.86 20.48
N SER A 417 34.15 -9.10 20.13
CA SER A 417 34.84 -9.82 19.05
C SER A 417 34.26 -9.52 17.66
N LEU A 418 33.07 -8.91 17.59
CA LEU A 418 32.39 -8.52 16.35
C LEU A 418 32.71 -7.08 15.96
N ASP A 419 32.83 -6.81 14.66
CA ASP A 419 32.91 -5.45 14.14
C ASP A 419 31.52 -4.83 13.88
N GLU A 420 31.49 -3.51 13.60
CA GLU A 420 30.24 -2.76 13.38
C GLU A 420 29.47 -3.23 12.15
N VAL A 421 30.16 -3.66 11.09
CA VAL A 421 29.54 -4.12 9.84
C VAL A 421 28.90 -5.48 10.08
N GLU A 422 29.64 -6.38 10.72
CA GLU A 422 29.17 -7.70 11.12
C GLU A 422 27.94 -7.60 12.00
N MET A 423 27.91 -6.66 12.96
CA MET A 423 26.75 -6.51 13.84
C MET A 423 25.51 -5.98 13.13
N ARG A 424 25.66 -5.10 12.12
CA ARG A 424 24.54 -4.59 11.31
C ARG A 424 23.91 -5.61 10.38
N GLU A 425 24.67 -6.61 9.94
CA GLU A 425 24.19 -7.62 9.01
C GLU A 425 23.47 -8.80 9.69
N ARG A 426 23.47 -8.84 11.03
CA ARG A 426 22.89 -9.95 11.79
C ARG A 426 21.37 -9.80 11.91
N PRO A 427 20.61 -10.87 11.63
CA PRO A 427 19.17 -10.85 11.79
C PRO A 427 18.81 -10.80 13.28
N CYS A 428 17.81 -9.99 13.62
CA CYS A 428 17.17 -10.07 14.93
C CYS A 428 16.13 -11.20 14.93
N GLU A 429 15.97 -11.81 16.09
CA GLU A 429 14.96 -12.83 16.35
C GLU A 429 14.15 -12.45 17.58
N GLY A 430 13.11 -13.23 17.87
CA GLY A 430 12.35 -13.02 19.09
C GLY A 430 11.79 -14.28 19.71
N ILE A 431 11.69 -14.26 21.03
CA ILE A 431 11.17 -15.36 21.83
C ILE A 431 9.98 -14.85 22.63
N GLY A 432 8.82 -15.48 22.40
CA GLY A 432 7.62 -15.22 23.18
C GLY A 432 7.50 -16.17 24.36
N VAL A 433 7.49 -15.61 25.58
CA VAL A 433 7.37 -16.31 26.84
C VAL A 433 5.91 -16.29 27.32
N ASP A 434 5.29 -17.46 27.36
CA ASP A 434 3.92 -17.62 27.83
C ASP A 434 3.85 -17.59 29.35
N THR A 435 3.06 -16.65 29.89
CA THR A 435 2.89 -16.53 31.34
C THR A 435 1.88 -17.52 31.92
N GLY A 436 1.04 -18.12 31.06
CA GLY A 436 -0.14 -18.90 31.45
C GLY A 436 -1.23 -18.09 32.18
N ARG A 437 -1.06 -16.77 32.32
CA ARG A 437 -1.93 -15.89 33.12
C ARG A 437 -2.70 -14.92 32.22
N LYS A 438 -4.00 -14.76 32.45
CA LYS A 438 -4.82 -13.75 31.74
C LYS A 438 -4.66 -12.33 32.28
N ARG A 439 -4.05 -12.17 33.46
CA ARG A 439 -3.91 -10.89 34.16
C ARG A 439 -2.47 -10.66 34.56
N SER A 440 -2.10 -9.39 34.58
CA SER A 440 -0.77 -8.98 34.97
C SER A 440 -0.51 -9.24 36.46
N SER A 441 0.73 -9.63 36.77
CA SER A 441 1.30 -9.91 38.09
C SER A 441 2.47 -8.95 38.36
N PRO A 442 2.86 -8.70 39.62
CA PRO A 442 3.98 -7.81 39.94
C PRO A 442 5.29 -8.13 39.22
N ILE A 443 5.60 -9.40 38.94
CA ILE A 443 6.79 -9.80 38.17
C ILE A 443 6.83 -9.20 36.75
N ASP A 444 5.68 -8.93 36.15
CA ASP A 444 5.60 -8.40 34.79
C ASP A 444 6.19 -6.98 34.69
N GLU A 445 6.34 -6.28 35.82
CA GLU A 445 7.00 -4.97 35.91
C GLU A 445 8.52 -5.06 35.71
N CYS A 446 9.11 -6.25 35.89
CA CYS A 446 10.52 -6.49 35.65
C CYS A 446 10.84 -6.68 34.15
N VAL A 447 9.85 -7.03 33.32
CA VAL A 447 10.07 -7.38 31.90
C VAL A 447 10.76 -6.26 31.11
N PRO A 448 10.38 -4.97 31.22
CA PRO A 448 11.10 -3.90 30.54
C PRO A 448 12.55 -3.74 31.01
N ALA A 449 12.81 -3.92 32.32
CA ALA A 449 14.17 -3.81 32.87
C ALA A 449 15.06 -4.99 32.43
N ILE A 450 14.49 -6.19 32.29
CA ILE A 450 15.17 -7.36 31.73
C ILE A 450 15.54 -7.11 30.27
N ALA A 451 14.58 -6.64 29.47
CA ALA A 451 14.81 -6.35 28.06
C ALA A 451 15.90 -5.28 27.89
N ASP A 452 15.80 -4.17 28.63
CA ASP A 452 16.81 -3.12 28.63
C ASP A 452 18.18 -3.66 29.04
N PHE A 453 18.29 -4.40 30.15
CA PHE A 453 19.55 -4.99 30.61
C PHE A 453 20.24 -5.85 29.54
N CYS A 454 19.47 -6.61 28.77
CA CYS A 454 19.96 -7.48 27.71
C CYS A 454 20.06 -6.81 26.33
N ASP A 455 19.84 -5.49 26.20
CA ASP A 455 19.84 -4.78 24.91
C ASP A 455 18.76 -5.27 23.92
N CYS A 456 17.62 -5.74 24.46
CA CYS A 456 16.45 -6.20 23.72
C CYS A 456 15.30 -5.18 23.75
N ARG A 457 14.43 -5.26 22.76
CA ARG A 457 13.08 -4.68 22.81
C ARG A 457 12.08 -5.70 23.35
N THR A 458 10.98 -5.19 23.92
CA THR A 458 9.91 -6.05 24.42
C THR A 458 8.54 -5.43 24.22
N TRP A 459 7.57 -6.31 23.97
CA TRP A 459 6.15 -6.00 24.00
C TRP A 459 5.39 -7.18 24.61
N PHE A 460 4.09 -7.00 24.82
CA PHE A 460 3.22 -8.09 25.24
C PHE A 460 2.05 -8.25 24.27
N GLU A 461 1.63 -9.48 24.09
CA GLU A 461 0.45 -9.85 23.32
C GLU A 461 -0.47 -10.75 24.15
N LYS A 462 -1.70 -10.95 23.68
CA LYS A 462 -2.60 -11.98 24.21
C LYS A 462 -2.63 -13.13 23.24
N THR A 463 -2.35 -14.32 23.74
CA THR A 463 -2.58 -15.57 23.00
C THR A 463 -4.07 -15.72 22.65
N ALA A 464 -4.39 -16.62 21.72
CA ALA A 464 -5.77 -16.99 21.40
C ALA A 464 -6.58 -17.42 22.63
N SER A 465 -5.93 -18.01 23.64
CA SER A 465 -6.55 -18.38 24.93
C SER A 465 -6.87 -17.19 25.86
N GLY A 466 -6.40 -15.99 25.50
CA GLY A 466 -6.47 -14.77 26.30
C GLY A 466 -5.37 -14.65 27.37
N SER A 467 -4.40 -15.58 27.39
CA SER A 467 -3.25 -15.52 28.29
C SER A 467 -2.20 -14.52 27.80
N LEU A 468 -1.55 -13.81 28.72
CA LEU A 468 -0.49 -12.85 28.44
C LEU A 468 0.79 -13.57 28.02
N ARG A 469 1.40 -13.05 26.97
CA ARG A 469 2.70 -13.50 26.44
C ARG A 469 3.60 -12.28 26.27
N PHE A 470 4.83 -12.36 26.75
CA PHE A 470 5.84 -11.32 26.56
C PHE A 470 6.78 -11.74 25.46
N VAL A 471 7.06 -10.86 24.51
CA VAL A 471 8.04 -11.11 23.45
C VAL A 471 9.28 -10.30 23.75
N PHE A 472 10.44 -10.95 23.73
CA PHE A 472 11.75 -10.31 23.70
C PHE A 472 12.27 -10.37 22.27
N PHE A 473 12.79 -9.26 21.75
CA PHE A 473 13.26 -9.13 20.39
C PHE A 473 14.61 -8.42 20.36
N GLY A 474 15.56 -8.97 19.61
CA GLY A 474 16.92 -8.47 19.55
C GLY A 474 17.86 -9.45 18.87
N LEU A 475 19.16 -9.32 19.10
CA LEU A 475 20.14 -10.30 18.62
C LEU A 475 19.93 -11.66 19.33
N PRO A 476 20.20 -12.80 18.67
CA PRO A 476 19.92 -14.13 19.20
C PRO A 476 20.47 -14.39 20.62
N GLU A 477 21.71 -13.99 20.86
CA GLU A 477 22.37 -14.16 22.15
C GLU A 477 21.75 -13.31 23.26
N ASP A 478 21.33 -12.09 22.91
CA ASP A 478 20.72 -11.11 23.81
C ASP A 478 19.29 -11.56 24.20
N VAL A 479 18.54 -12.10 23.23
CA VAL A 479 17.19 -12.66 23.44
C VAL A 479 17.26 -13.94 24.29
N ALA A 480 18.23 -14.83 24.04
CA ALA A 480 18.45 -16.02 24.85
C ALA A 480 18.78 -15.66 26.30
N ALA A 481 19.60 -14.62 26.51
CA ALA A 481 19.91 -14.10 27.84
C ALA A 481 18.70 -13.48 28.53
N ALA A 482 17.88 -12.69 27.82
CA ALA A 482 16.67 -12.09 28.37
C ALA A 482 15.66 -13.15 28.82
N HIS A 483 15.44 -14.19 28.01
CA HIS A 483 14.57 -15.31 28.37
C HIS A 483 15.10 -16.06 29.59
N TYR A 484 16.40 -16.31 29.64
CA TYR A 484 17.02 -16.95 30.78
C TYR A 484 16.86 -16.12 32.07
N LEU A 485 17.16 -14.81 32.02
CA LEU A 485 17.02 -13.90 33.14
C LEU A 485 15.57 -13.80 33.63
N TYR A 486 14.60 -13.81 32.71
CA TYR A 486 13.18 -13.87 33.05
C TYR A 486 12.84 -15.13 33.86
N ASP A 487 13.26 -16.32 33.40
CA ASP A 487 13.01 -17.56 34.12
C ASP A 487 13.58 -17.51 35.55
N LEU A 488 14.80 -16.98 35.71
CA LEU A 488 15.43 -16.84 37.02
C LEU A 488 14.64 -15.91 37.95
N ILE A 489 14.17 -14.77 37.43
CA ILE A 489 13.36 -13.83 38.21
C ILE A 489 12.02 -14.47 38.59
N VAL A 490 11.41 -15.30 37.72
CA VAL A 490 10.21 -16.09 38.07
C VAL A 490 10.46 -17.01 39.26
N LEU A 491 11.59 -17.72 39.27
CA LEU A 491 11.98 -18.58 40.38
C LEU A 491 12.22 -17.75 41.66
N ALA A 492 12.96 -16.64 41.58
CA ALA A 492 13.24 -15.77 42.72
C ALA A 492 11.95 -15.21 43.35
N PHE A 493 11.00 -14.73 42.52
CA PHE A 493 9.70 -14.26 42.98
C PHE A 493 8.92 -15.33 43.76
N LYS A 494 9.00 -16.59 43.32
CA LYS A 494 8.35 -17.71 44.01
C LYS A 494 9.02 -17.98 45.37
N THR A 495 10.34 -18.11 45.36
CA THR A 495 11.15 -18.40 46.55
C THR A 495 10.99 -17.32 47.62
N GLU A 496 11.18 -16.05 47.26
CA GLU A 496 11.11 -14.94 48.21
C GLU A 496 9.70 -14.67 48.69
N ALA A 497 8.68 -14.81 47.84
CA ALA A 497 7.29 -14.69 48.30
C ALA A 497 6.92 -15.79 49.30
N ASP A 498 7.41 -17.02 49.12
CA ASP A 498 7.16 -18.11 50.07
C ASP A 498 7.97 -17.95 51.36
N ALA A 499 9.21 -17.45 51.28
CA ALA A 499 10.01 -17.10 52.44
C ALA A 499 9.40 -15.93 53.24
N PHE A 500 8.85 -14.92 52.56
CA PHE A 500 8.13 -13.83 53.19
C PHE A 500 6.89 -14.31 53.93
N LYS A 501 6.04 -15.14 53.29
CA LYS A 501 4.85 -15.73 53.92
C LYS A 501 5.18 -16.52 55.20
N LYS A 502 6.30 -17.27 55.20
CA LYS A 502 6.77 -18.02 56.39
C LYS A 502 7.23 -17.10 57.53
N ARG A 503 7.80 -15.93 57.19
CA ARG A 503 8.31 -14.94 58.16
C ARG A 503 7.21 -14.02 58.71
N SER A 504 6.20 -13.70 57.90
CA SER A 504 5.05 -12.89 58.33
C SER A 504 4.14 -13.70 59.27
N LYS A 505 3.81 -13.16 60.45
CA LYS A 505 2.86 -13.80 61.39
C LYS A 505 1.52 -14.05 60.69
N ALA A 506 0.96 -15.25 60.83
CA ALA A 506 -0.24 -15.71 60.10
C ALA A 506 -1.48 -14.80 60.24
N GLU A 507 -1.58 -13.97 61.29
CA GLU A 507 -2.69 -13.03 61.52
C GLU A 507 -2.62 -11.74 60.67
N VAL A 508 -1.44 -11.34 60.17
CA VAL A 508 -1.24 -10.11 59.36
C VAL A 508 -1.04 -10.44 57.87
N SER A 509 -0.74 -11.70 57.55
CA SER A 509 -0.45 -12.21 56.20
C SER A 509 -1.69 -12.32 55.31
N GLY A 510 -2.35 -11.20 55.02
CA GLY A 510 -3.40 -11.11 54.02
C GLY A 510 -2.85 -11.14 52.58
N ARG A 511 -3.72 -11.44 51.60
CA ARG A 511 -3.40 -11.40 50.15
C ARG A 511 -2.78 -10.06 49.70
N ASN A 512 -3.10 -8.96 50.39
CA ASN A 512 -2.56 -7.63 50.11
C ASN A 512 -1.14 -7.41 50.63
N SER A 513 -0.73 -8.11 51.69
CA SER A 513 0.62 -8.04 52.27
C SER A 513 1.64 -8.71 51.34
N SER A 514 1.39 -9.97 50.99
CA SER A 514 2.23 -10.71 50.02
C SER A 514 2.30 -10.00 48.66
N ARG A 515 1.21 -9.38 48.20
CA ARG A 515 1.20 -8.59 46.97
C ARG A 515 2.03 -7.30 47.09
N SER A 516 1.97 -6.60 48.23
CA SER A 516 2.76 -5.38 48.46
C SER A 516 4.25 -5.69 48.51
N PHE A 517 4.63 -6.80 49.15
CA PHE A 517 5.99 -7.34 49.12
C PHE A 517 6.46 -7.64 47.70
N GLN A 518 5.68 -8.38 46.91
CA GLN A 518 6.05 -8.73 45.53
C GLN A 518 6.22 -7.50 44.62
N ILE A 519 5.42 -6.44 44.80
CA ILE A 519 5.60 -5.18 44.07
C ILE A 519 6.92 -4.52 44.46
N GLY A 520 7.21 -4.42 45.76
CA GLY A 520 8.49 -3.89 46.24
C GLY A 520 9.68 -4.69 45.75
N PHE A 521 9.58 -6.02 45.76
CA PHE A 521 10.61 -6.94 45.28
C PHE A 521 10.91 -6.71 43.80
N GLY A 522 9.87 -6.59 42.97
CA GLY A 522 10.03 -6.26 41.55
C GLY A 522 10.73 -4.93 41.33
N HIS A 523 10.35 -3.87 42.05
CA HIS A 523 11.01 -2.57 41.95
C HIS A 523 12.49 -2.63 42.34
N GLY A 524 12.82 -3.35 43.42
CA GLY A 524 14.22 -3.53 43.84
C GLY A 524 15.07 -4.22 42.76
N ILE A 525 14.53 -5.28 42.14
CA ILE A 525 15.18 -5.95 41.00
C ILE A 525 15.36 -4.99 39.83
N CYS A 526 14.33 -4.19 39.48
CA CYS A 526 14.42 -3.23 38.39
C CYS A 526 15.54 -2.20 38.63
N TYR A 527 15.60 -1.60 39.83
CA TYR A 527 16.66 -0.66 40.17
C TYR A 527 18.04 -1.30 40.04
N LYS A 528 18.18 -2.52 40.53
CA LYS A 528 19.44 -3.25 40.46
C LYS A 528 19.89 -3.53 39.03
N LEU A 529 18.99 -4.00 38.16
CA LEU A 529 19.31 -4.26 36.75
C LEU A 529 19.73 -2.97 36.03
N SER A 530 19.05 -1.85 36.30
CA SER A 530 19.41 -0.54 35.74
C SER A 530 20.79 -0.08 36.22
N ASP A 531 21.12 -0.25 37.49
CA ASP A 531 22.43 0.09 38.03
C ASP A 531 23.55 -0.73 37.38
N LEU A 532 23.35 -2.05 37.25
CA LEU A 532 24.32 -2.95 36.60
C LEU A 532 24.52 -2.61 35.12
N LYS A 533 23.44 -2.31 34.39
CA LYS A 533 23.54 -1.85 33.00
C LYS A 533 24.34 -0.55 32.91
N ALA A 534 24.05 0.41 33.79
CA ALA A 534 24.75 1.69 33.81
C ALA A 534 26.25 1.54 34.15
N GLU A 535 26.61 0.61 35.02
CA GLU A 535 28.01 0.27 35.31
C GLU A 535 28.70 -0.39 34.10
N ARG A 536 28.04 -1.35 33.46
CA ARG A 536 28.52 -2.05 32.26
C ARG A 536 28.77 -1.07 31.11
N ASP A 537 27.78 -0.22 30.80
CA ASP A 537 27.88 0.76 29.72
C ASP A 537 29.02 1.76 29.95
N LYS A 538 29.29 2.13 31.21
CA LYS A 538 30.44 2.98 31.57
C LYS A 538 31.78 2.26 31.38
N ALA A 539 31.85 0.96 31.66
CA ALA A 539 33.06 0.15 31.47
C ALA A 539 33.37 -0.04 29.98
N THR A 540 32.36 -0.39 29.17
CA THR A 540 32.51 -0.61 27.72
C THR A 540 32.93 0.67 26.99
N ARG A 541 32.36 1.83 27.34
CA ARG A 541 32.75 3.14 26.76
C ARG A 541 34.21 3.55 27.02
N LYS A 542 34.85 2.99 28.05
CA LYS A 542 36.27 3.27 28.35
C LYS A 542 37.23 2.38 27.58
N ALA A 543 36.79 1.17 27.23
CA ALA A 543 37.60 0.17 26.54
C ALA A 543 37.62 0.38 25.02
N ASP A 544 36.49 0.82 24.45
CA ASP A 544 36.32 1.01 23.01
C ASP A 544 35.77 2.42 22.75
N GLY A 545 36.43 3.20 21.89
CA GLY A 545 36.15 4.64 21.71
C GLY A 545 34.77 4.98 21.13
N ARG A 546 33.95 3.97 20.81
CA ARG A 546 32.54 4.04 20.40
C ARG A 546 31.70 3.09 21.23
N ALA A 547 30.50 3.52 21.63
CA ALA A 547 29.62 2.73 22.47
C ALA A 547 28.92 1.63 21.63
N LEU A 548 29.42 0.40 21.68
CA LEU A 548 28.83 -0.82 21.08
C LEU A 548 27.30 -0.94 21.30
N ALA A 549 26.83 -0.56 22.48
CA ALA A 549 25.40 -0.56 22.83
C ALA A 549 24.54 0.34 21.90
N VAL A 550 25.10 1.43 21.37
CA VAL A 550 24.41 2.32 20.42
C VAL A 550 24.20 1.63 19.08
N VAL A 551 25.20 0.85 18.62
CA VAL A 551 25.09 0.08 17.38
C VAL A 551 24.07 -1.05 17.54
N LYS A 552 24.07 -1.78 18.67
CA LYS A 552 23.04 -2.81 18.91
C LYS A 552 21.65 -2.20 18.88
N SER A 553 21.47 -1.08 19.57
CA SER A 553 20.18 -0.38 19.63
C SER A 553 19.69 0.01 18.24
N SER A 554 20.55 0.60 17.39
CA SER A 554 20.15 0.96 16.03
C SER A 554 19.77 -0.25 15.18
N VAL A 555 20.51 -1.36 15.28
CA VAL A 555 20.20 -2.60 14.55
C VAL A 555 18.84 -3.16 14.96
N VAL A 556 18.55 -3.13 16.26
CA VAL A 556 17.26 -3.61 16.78
C VAL A 556 16.10 -2.70 16.34
N GLU A 557 16.29 -1.37 16.30
CA GLU A 557 15.27 -0.46 15.75
C GLU A 557 15.04 -0.71 14.25
N ASP A 558 16.10 -0.78 13.45
CA ASP A 558 16.01 -1.01 12.01
C ASP A 558 15.30 -2.34 11.69
N GLU A 559 15.59 -3.40 12.45
CA GLU A 559 14.90 -4.69 12.30
C GLU A 559 13.47 -4.67 12.86
N MET A 560 13.18 -3.83 13.86
CA MET A 560 11.84 -3.65 14.40
C MET A 560 10.92 -2.91 13.41
N GLU A 561 11.43 -1.90 12.71
CA GLU A 561 10.70 -1.21 11.63
C GLU A 561 10.31 -2.19 10.51
N LYS A 562 11.20 -3.13 10.15
CA LYS A 562 10.92 -4.16 9.14
C LYS A 562 9.79 -5.12 9.54
N LEU A 563 9.39 -5.17 10.80
CA LEU A 563 8.22 -5.93 11.24
C LEU A 563 6.89 -5.22 10.92
N GLY A 564 6.90 -3.91 10.63
CA GLY A 564 5.69 -3.12 10.35
C GLY A 564 4.63 -3.20 11.45
N LEU A 565 5.03 -3.26 12.72
CA LEU A 565 4.13 -3.44 13.85
C LEU A 565 3.74 -2.09 14.47
N SER A 566 2.44 -1.82 14.55
CA SER A 566 1.92 -0.68 15.31
C SER A 566 1.73 -1.04 16.78
N LEU A 567 2.70 -0.67 17.62
CA LEU A 567 2.64 -0.92 19.06
C LEU A 567 2.01 0.27 19.79
N LEU A 568 1.06 -0.01 20.67
CA LEU A 568 0.49 1.00 21.56
C LEU A 568 1.34 1.12 22.83
N ALA A 569 1.89 2.31 23.06
CA ALA A 569 2.55 2.63 24.32
C ALA A 569 1.53 2.53 25.46
N LYS A 570 1.75 1.62 26.39
CA LYS A 570 0.93 1.51 27.58
C LYS A 570 1.49 2.45 28.63
N GLU A 571 0.71 3.46 29.03
CA GLU A 571 1.09 4.30 30.16
C GLU A 571 1.38 3.44 31.39
N GLN A 572 2.63 3.48 31.86
CA GLN A 572 3.03 2.87 33.12
C GLN A 572 2.55 3.72 34.29
N ASN A 573 1.24 3.93 34.44
CA ASN A 573 0.75 4.67 35.60
C ASN A 573 -0.64 4.24 36.05
N ARG A 574 -0.65 3.31 37.00
CA ARG A 574 -1.65 3.34 38.08
C ARG A 574 -0.90 3.22 39.39
N SER A 575 -0.95 4.27 40.20
CA SER A 575 -0.52 4.19 41.58
C SER A 575 -1.26 3.04 42.27
N ARG A 576 -0.52 1.99 42.63
CA ARG A 576 -1.08 0.85 43.35
C ARG A 576 -1.02 1.15 44.83
N LYS A 577 -2.14 0.93 45.53
CA LYS A 577 -2.13 0.96 47.00
C LYS A 577 -1.28 -0.20 47.51
N VAL A 578 -0.23 0.12 48.25
CA VAL A 578 0.69 -0.84 48.87
C VAL A 578 0.73 -0.62 50.38
N LEU A 579 0.97 -1.70 51.13
CA LEU A 579 1.35 -1.61 52.54
C LEU A 579 2.83 -1.24 52.60
N VAL A 580 3.14 -0.09 53.23
CA VAL A 580 4.46 0.54 53.13
C VAL A 580 5.58 -0.34 53.69
N ASP A 581 5.36 -1.00 54.83
CA ASP A 581 6.40 -1.82 55.46
C ASP A 581 6.68 -3.10 54.67
N ASP A 582 5.64 -3.77 54.19
CA ASP A 582 5.77 -4.97 53.35
C ASP A 582 6.42 -4.63 52.00
N TYR A 583 6.04 -3.48 51.41
CA TYR A 583 6.67 -2.96 50.20
C TYR A 583 8.16 -2.69 50.41
N ARG A 584 8.54 -1.99 51.49
CA ARG A 584 9.96 -1.72 51.81
C ARG A 584 10.75 -2.99 52.07
N ALA A 585 10.15 -3.98 52.74
CA ALA A 585 10.76 -5.29 52.91
C ALA A 585 10.99 -5.99 51.56
N GLY A 586 10.04 -5.85 50.63
CA GLY A 586 10.20 -6.27 49.24
C GLY A 586 11.34 -5.57 48.53
N VAL A 587 11.38 -4.23 48.55
CA VAL A 587 12.46 -3.44 47.92
C VAL A 587 13.82 -3.86 48.45
N ALA A 588 13.98 -3.94 49.77
CA ALA A 588 15.24 -4.35 50.38
C ALA A 588 15.65 -5.79 50.01
N ALA A 589 14.70 -6.70 49.80
CA ALA A 589 14.99 -8.04 49.29
C ALA A 589 15.42 -7.97 47.80
N GLY A 590 14.78 -7.13 46.99
CA GLY A 590 15.11 -6.95 45.58
C GLY A 590 16.43 -6.19 45.36
N GLU A 591 16.85 -5.31 46.27
CA GLU A 591 18.17 -4.65 46.22
C GLU A 591 19.29 -5.60 46.68
N LYS A 592 18.96 -6.52 47.58
CA LYS A 592 19.82 -7.66 47.98
C LYS A 592 19.85 -8.77 46.95
N PHE A 593 19.12 -8.63 45.84
CA PHE A 593 19.44 -9.33 44.62
C PHE A 593 20.84 -8.90 44.20
N GLU A 594 21.87 -9.54 44.76
CA GLU A 594 23.26 -9.17 44.57
C GLU A 594 23.93 -10.12 43.58
N PRO A 595 24.20 -9.68 42.34
CA PRO A 595 25.02 -10.40 41.38
C PRO A 595 26.46 -10.33 41.85
N HIS A 596 26.89 -11.32 42.63
CA HIS A 596 28.28 -11.41 43.10
C HIS A 596 29.08 -12.45 42.32
N LEU A 597 30.25 -12.02 41.84
CA LEU A 597 31.34 -12.85 41.36
C LEU A 597 31.81 -13.77 42.48
N GLY A 598 31.75 -15.08 42.24
CA GLY A 598 32.25 -16.05 43.20
C GLY A 598 32.24 -17.47 42.69
N VAL A 599 32.88 -17.74 41.55
CA VAL A 599 33.51 -19.04 41.30
C VAL A 599 34.84 -18.79 40.59
N GLU A 600 35.91 -19.16 41.27
CA GLU A 600 37.26 -19.22 40.72
C GLU A 600 37.27 -20.06 39.43
N THR A 601 38.12 -19.64 38.51
CA THR A 601 38.41 -20.29 37.23
C THR A 601 38.67 -21.79 37.37
N GLU A 602 37.83 -22.60 36.72
CA GLU A 602 38.22 -23.88 36.10
C GLU A 602 37.60 -24.02 34.70
#